data_AF-A0A2D8FR99-F1
#
_entry.id   AF-A0A2D8FR99-F1
#
_cell.length_a   1.000
_cell.length_b   1.000
_cell.length_c   1.000
_cell.angle_alpha   90.00
_cell.angle_beta   90.00
_cell.angle_gamma   90.00
#
_symmetry.space_group_name_H-M   'P 1'
#
loop_
_entity.id
_entity.type
_entity.pdbx_description
1 polymer ?
#
loop_
_entity_poly.entity_id
_entity_poly.type
_entity_poly.pdbx_seq_one_letter_code
_entity_poly.pdbx_strand_id
1 'polypeptide(L)'
;MAGETYKITTGATLTVLLLAALLVGGGLVGCPYYKVWERKMAGQAELQYQQGARQALIAQAAAEDEAAIKRAEAATRRVLGWTDAAKRGCEALGRPGDRQCEEQLLKDAATYSIAKEGHEGVIISVGAPVSVAVDPNRRPSAE
;
A
#
# COMPACT_ATOMS: atom_id res chain seq x y z
N MET A 1 -60.57 43.84 -43.44
CA MET A 1 -59.62 42.74 -43.16
C MET A 1 -58.24 43.24 -42.70
N ALA A 2 -58.15 44.37 -41.98
CA ALA A 2 -56.85 44.96 -41.56
C ALA A 2 -56.54 44.81 -40.05
N GLY A 3 -57.56 44.51 -39.22
CA GLY A 3 -57.40 44.40 -37.77
C GLY A 3 -56.86 43.04 -37.28
N GLU A 4 -56.97 41.99 -38.09
CA GLU A 4 -56.59 40.62 -37.71
C GLU A 4 -55.10 40.35 -37.95
N THR A 5 -54.55 40.89 -39.03
CA THR A 5 -53.10 40.91 -39.32
C THR A 5 -52.32 41.68 -38.27
N TYR A 6 -52.81 42.83 -37.78
CA TYR A 6 -52.14 43.60 -36.71
C TYR A 6 -51.99 42.80 -35.40
N LYS A 7 -53.00 42.02 -35.00
CA LYS A 7 -52.95 41.23 -33.76
C LYS A 7 -51.94 40.08 -33.84
N ILE A 8 -51.88 39.38 -34.98
CA ILE A 8 -50.93 38.28 -35.21
C ILE A 8 -49.49 38.82 -35.25
N THR A 9 -49.25 39.94 -35.93
CA THR A 9 -47.91 40.55 -35.99
C THR A 9 -47.46 41.09 -34.64
N THR A 10 -48.36 41.67 -33.84
CA THR A 10 -48.02 42.20 -32.50
C THR A 10 -47.77 41.09 -31.47
N GLY A 11 -48.52 39.97 -31.54
CA GLY A 11 -48.27 38.81 -30.69
C GLY A 11 -46.96 38.07 -31.02
N ALA A 12 -46.65 37.95 -32.32
CA ALA A 12 -45.41 37.34 -32.79
C ALA A 12 -44.17 38.18 -32.41
N THR A 13 -44.24 39.51 -32.48
CA THR A 13 -43.11 40.37 -32.08
C THR A 13 -42.88 40.35 -30.57
N LEU A 14 -43.94 40.36 -29.76
CA LEU A 14 -43.82 40.26 -28.30
C LEU A 14 -43.18 38.94 -27.85
N THR A 15 -43.59 37.81 -28.45
CA THR A 15 -43.03 36.50 -28.12
C THR A 15 -41.56 36.36 -28.50
N VAL A 16 -41.15 36.87 -29.68
CA VAL A 16 -39.74 36.89 -30.10
C VAL A 16 -38.89 37.78 -29.19
N LEU A 17 -39.38 38.95 -28.79
CA LEU A 17 -38.69 39.83 -27.85
C LEU A 17 -38.50 39.20 -26.47
N LEU A 18 -39.51 38.48 -25.97
CA LEU A 18 -39.46 37.81 -24.68
C LEU A 18 -38.46 36.64 -24.68
N LEU A 19 -38.45 35.84 -25.76
CA LEU A 19 -37.45 34.79 -25.99
C LEU A 19 -36.02 35.35 -26.09
N ALA A 20 -35.84 36.45 -26.81
CA ALA A 20 -34.54 37.12 -26.91
C ALA A 20 -34.07 37.65 -25.55
N ALA A 21 -34.97 38.25 -24.75
CA ALA A 21 -34.65 38.73 -23.41
C ALA A 21 -34.26 37.58 -22.45
N LEU A 22 -34.92 36.42 -22.53
CA LEU A 22 -34.58 35.24 -21.73
C LEU A 22 -33.24 34.64 -22.14
N LEU A 23 -32.92 34.59 -23.44
CA LEU A 23 -31.62 34.10 -23.93
C LEU A 23 -30.48 35.02 -23.51
N VAL A 24 -30.65 36.34 -23.66
CA VAL A 24 -29.63 37.33 -23.29
C VAL A 24 -29.47 37.41 -21.77
N GLY A 25 -30.58 37.44 -21.01
CA GLY A 25 -30.56 37.44 -19.55
C GLY A 25 -29.99 36.14 -18.97
N GLY A 26 -30.40 34.99 -19.51
CA GLY A 26 -29.89 33.68 -19.11
C GLY A 26 -28.42 33.48 -19.48
N GLY A 27 -27.98 33.98 -20.63
CA GLY A 27 -26.58 33.95 -21.05
C GLY A 27 -25.68 34.84 -20.20
N LEU A 28 -26.10 36.07 -19.88
CA LEU A 28 -25.33 37.01 -19.07
C LEU A 28 -25.19 36.60 -17.60
N VAL A 29 -26.20 35.93 -17.03
CA VAL A 29 -26.13 35.41 -15.66
C VAL A 29 -25.52 34.00 -15.60
N GLY A 30 -25.80 33.16 -16.58
CA GLY A 30 -25.32 31.77 -16.64
C GLY A 30 -23.82 31.66 -16.97
N CYS A 31 -23.30 32.51 -17.86
CA CYS A 31 -21.89 32.44 -18.27
C CYS A 31 -20.89 32.72 -17.13
N PRO A 32 -21.04 33.78 -16.29
CA PRO A 32 -20.16 33.96 -15.14
C PRO A 32 -20.39 32.92 -14.04
N TYR A 33 -21.63 32.44 -13.86
CA TYR A 33 -21.94 31.42 -12.86
C TYR A 33 -21.26 30.07 -13.17
N TYR A 34 -21.27 29.67 -14.45
CA TYR A 34 -20.63 28.43 -14.91
C TYR A 34 -19.12 28.44 -14.65
N LYS A 35 -18.43 29.57 -14.92
CA LYS A 35 -16.97 29.69 -14.71
C LYS A 35 -16.56 29.60 -13.24
N VAL A 36 -17.39 30.08 -12.31
CA VAL A 36 -17.13 29.95 -10.87
C VAL A 36 -17.37 28.51 -10.40
N TRP A 37 -18.44 27.88 -10.89
CA TRP A 37 -18.73 26.48 -10.59
C TRP A 37 -17.63 25.54 -11.06
N GLU A 38 -17.14 25.73 -12.29
CA GLU A 38 -16.05 24.95 -12.90
C GLU A 38 -14.76 25.05 -12.05
N ARG A 39 -14.41 26.26 -11.59
CA ARG A 39 -13.25 26.47 -10.69
C ARG A 39 -13.43 25.84 -9.31
N LYS A 40 -14.64 25.89 -8.74
CA LYS A 40 -14.93 25.24 -7.45
C LYS A 40 -14.85 23.72 -7.55
N MET A 41 -15.39 23.13 -8.62
CA MET A 41 -15.31 21.69 -8.87
C MET A 41 -13.88 21.23 -9.13
N ALA A 42 -13.09 22.00 -9.89
CA ALA A 42 -11.67 21.70 -10.09
C ALA A 42 -10.87 21.71 -8.79
N GLY A 43 -11.11 22.69 -7.90
CA GLY A 43 -10.45 22.75 -6.59
C GLY A 43 -10.87 21.63 -5.65
N GLN A 44 -12.16 21.23 -5.67
CA GLN A 44 -12.64 20.12 -4.85
C GLN A 44 -12.11 18.77 -5.34
N ALA A 45 -12.01 18.56 -6.65
CA ALA A 45 -11.42 17.35 -7.21
C ALA A 45 -9.97 17.18 -6.76
N GLU A 46 -9.14 18.22 -6.88
CA GLU A 46 -7.73 18.17 -6.48
C GLU A 46 -7.57 17.87 -4.98
N LEU A 47 -8.36 18.52 -4.12
CA LEU A 47 -8.30 18.26 -2.68
C LEU A 47 -8.72 16.83 -2.33
N GLN A 48 -9.73 16.26 -3.00
CA GLN A 48 -10.17 14.88 -2.79
C GLN A 48 -9.12 13.86 -3.24
N TYR A 49 -8.45 14.10 -4.38
CA TYR A 49 -7.36 13.24 -4.84
C TYR A 49 -6.19 13.22 -3.85
N GLN A 50 -5.78 14.39 -3.34
CA GLN A 50 -4.69 14.49 -2.37
C GLN A 50 -5.04 13.86 -1.01
N GLN A 51 -6.29 13.98 -0.55
CA GLN A 51 -6.75 13.35 0.69
C GLN A 51 -6.84 11.83 0.56
N GLY A 52 -7.39 11.33 -0.55
CA GLY A 52 -7.45 9.89 -0.85
C GLY A 52 -6.07 9.27 -0.98
N ALA A 53 -5.13 9.95 -1.66
CA ALA A 53 -3.76 9.47 -1.82
C ALA A 53 -3.03 9.34 -0.48
N ARG A 54 -3.15 10.32 0.42
CA ARG A 54 -2.53 10.25 1.75
C ARG A 54 -3.11 9.14 2.61
N GLN A 55 -4.43 8.96 2.60
CA GLN A 55 -5.09 7.89 3.35
C GLN A 55 -4.66 6.51 2.85
N ALA A 56 -4.54 6.33 1.53
CA ALA A 56 -4.05 5.07 0.95
C ALA A 56 -2.59 4.78 1.35
N LEU A 57 -1.71 5.78 1.36
CA LEU A 57 -0.32 5.60 1.80
C LEU A 57 -0.20 5.28 3.29
N ILE A 58 -1.02 5.90 4.15
CA ILE A 58 -1.05 5.60 5.58
C ILE A 58 -1.55 4.18 5.83
N ALA A 59 -2.60 3.77 5.13
CA ALA A 59 -3.13 2.41 5.23
C ALA A 59 -2.12 1.36 4.75
N GLN A 60 -1.37 1.65 3.69
CA GLN A 60 -0.29 0.78 3.20
C GLN A 60 0.85 0.69 4.22
N ALA A 61 1.33 1.83 4.74
CA ALA A 61 2.38 1.84 5.75
C ALA A 61 1.98 1.06 7.01
N ALA A 62 0.76 1.26 7.52
CA ALA A 62 0.25 0.52 8.67
C ALA A 62 0.15 -0.99 8.40
N ALA A 63 -0.28 -1.39 7.20
CA ALA A 63 -0.34 -2.79 6.81
C ALA A 63 1.06 -3.43 6.70
N GLU A 64 2.06 -2.71 6.21
CA GLU A 64 3.45 -3.15 6.14
C GLU A 64 4.07 -3.32 7.54
N ASP A 65 3.81 -2.36 8.44
CA ASP A 65 4.27 -2.42 9.84
C ASP A 65 3.67 -3.62 10.58
N GLU A 66 2.36 -3.83 10.47
CA GLU A 66 1.70 -5.00 11.06
C GLU A 66 2.24 -6.32 10.50
N ALA A 67 2.52 -6.35 9.20
CA ALA A 67 3.12 -7.53 8.57
C ALA A 67 4.56 -7.76 9.06
N ALA A 68 5.35 -6.70 9.25
CA ALA A 68 6.71 -6.80 9.78
C ALA A 68 6.71 -7.32 11.23
N ILE A 69 5.81 -6.82 12.09
CA ILE A 69 5.67 -7.28 13.48
C ILE A 69 5.30 -8.77 13.51
N LYS A 70 4.31 -9.20 12.72
CA LYS A 70 3.90 -10.61 12.66
C LYS A 70 5.04 -11.52 12.17
N ARG A 71 5.82 -11.07 11.19
CA ARG A 71 7.01 -11.81 10.71
C ARG A 71 8.09 -11.90 11.79
N ALA A 72 8.36 -10.82 12.51
CA ALA A 72 9.32 -10.80 13.61
C ALA A 72 8.88 -11.73 14.76
N GLU A 73 7.60 -11.70 15.13
CA GLU A 73 7.06 -12.57 16.18
C GLU A 73 7.15 -14.06 15.78
N ALA A 74 6.85 -14.38 14.52
CA ALA A 74 7.02 -15.74 14.00
C ALA A 74 8.48 -16.19 14.02
N ALA A 75 9.43 -15.32 13.67
CA ALA A 75 10.86 -15.61 13.74
C ALA A 75 11.30 -15.87 15.18
N THR A 76 10.88 -15.04 16.14
CA THR A 76 11.17 -15.23 17.57
C THR A 76 10.63 -16.56 18.08
N ARG A 77 9.39 -16.91 17.76
CA ARG A 77 8.80 -18.22 18.14
C ARG A 77 9.61 -19.39 17.59
N ARG A 78 10.11 -19.29 16.35
CA ARG A 78 10.99 -20.30 15.77
C ARG A 78 12.29 -20.42 16.56
N VAL A 79 12.99 -19.31 16.78
CA VAL A 79 14.28 -19.31 17.52
C VAL A 79 14.11 -19.88 18.93
N LEU A 80 13.05 -19.48 19.65
CA LEU A 80 12.74 -20.03 20.97
C LEU A 80 12.49 -21.54 20.90
N GLY A 81 11.71 -22.02 19.93
CA GLY A 81 11.45 -23.44 19.74
C GLY A 81 12.71 -24.26 19.49
N TRP A 82 13.63 -23.75 18.66
CA TRP A 82 14.93 -24.40 18.42
C TRP A 82 15.81 -24.40 19.68
N THR A 83 15.82 -23.30 20.43
CA THR A 83 16.59 -23.17 21.66
C THR A 83 16.07 -24.13 22.74
N ASP A 84 14.75 -24.22 22.91
CA ASP A 84 14.13 -25.14 23.87
C ASP A 84 14.27 -26.60 23.45
N ALA A 85 14.32 -26.89 22.14
CA ALA A 85 14.64 -28.22 21.63
C ALA A 85 16.10 -28.59 21.93
N ALA A 86 17.05 -27.66 21.75
CA ALA A 86 18.46 -27.88 22.05
C ALA A 86 18.69 -28.15 23.55
N LYS A 87 18.04 -27.37 24.43
CA LYS A 87 18.09 -27.59 25.89
C LYS A 87 17.61 -28.99 26.26
N ARG A 88 16.43 -29.39 25.79
CA ARG A 88 15.88 -30.75 26.03
C ARG A 88 16.76 -31.84 25.44
N GLY A 89 17.40 -31.59 24.29
CA GLY A 89 18.38 -32.50 23.69
C GLY A 89 19.58 -32.73 24.61
N CYS A 90 20.15 -31.67 25.17
CA CYS A 90 21.28 -31.78 26.11
C CYS A 90 20.90 -32.41 27.45
N GLU A 91 19.68 -32.16 27.94
CA GLU A 91 19.14 -32.87 29.10
C GLU A 91 19.05 -34.38 28.85
N ALA A 92 18.55 -34.80 27.67
CA ALA A 92 18.47 -36.21 27.29
C ALA A 92 19.84 -36.88 27.16
N LEU A 93 20.88 -36.11 26.81
CA LEU A 93 22.28 -36.56 26.75
C LEU A 93 22.98 -36.57 28.12
N GLY A 94 22.28 -36.21 29.21
CA GLY A 94 22.84 -36.18 30.56
C GLY A 94 23.77 -35.01 30.83
N ARG A 95 23.74 -33.96 29.99
CA ARG A 95 24.54 -32.72 30.12
C ARG A 95 23.64 -31.48 30.28
N PRO A 96 22.82 -31.41 31.34
CA PRO A 96 21.91 -30.27 31.52
C PRO A 96 22.68 -28.97 31.74
N GLY A 97 22.29 -27.91 31.03
CA GLY A 97 22.88 -26.56 31.17
C GLY A 97 24.29 -26.40 30.59
N ASP A 98 24.79 -27.38 29.84
CA ASP A 98 26.08 -27.28 29.17
C ASP A 98 25.98 -26.46 27.88
N ARG A 99 26.51 -25.22 27.94
CA ARG A 99 26.47 -24.28 26.81
C ARG A 99 27.12 -24.82 25.54
N GLN A 100 28.15 -25.65 25.65
CA GLN A 100 28.83 -26.22 24.48
C GLN A 100 27.95 -27.23 23.77
N CYS A 101 27.23 -28.05 24.53
CA CYS A 101 26.25 -28.99 23.98
C CYS A 101 25.10 -28.24 23.28
N GLU A 102 24.53 -27.23 23.94
CA GLU A 102 23.41 -26.46 23.38
C GLU A 102 23.83 -25.74 22.08
N GLU A 103 25.00 -25.11 22.07
CA GLU A 103 25.52 -24.39 20.91
C GLU A 103 25.83 -25.33 19.74
N GLN A 104 26.35 -26.54 19.99
CA GLN A 104 26.56 -27.55 18.95
C GLN A 104 25.23 -28.01 18.34
N LEU A 105 24.23 -28.35 19.15
CA LEU A 105 22.91 -28.76 18.65
C LEU A 105 22.22 -27.64 17.86
N LEU A 106 22.37 -26.38 18.28
CA LEU A 106 21.87 -25.22 17.54
C LEU A 106 22.56 -25.06 16.17
N LYS A 107 23.88 -25.25 16.10
CA LYS A 107 24.65 -25.20 14.83
C LYS A 107 24.26 -26.34 13.88
N ASP A 108 24.09 -27.54 14.40
CA ASP A 108 23.66 -28.70 13.61
C ASP A 108 22.24 -28.48 13.08
N ALA A 109 21.32 -28.02 13.95
CA ALA A 109 19.95 -27.68 13.57
C ALA A 109 19.90 -26.60 12.47
N ALA A 110 20.71 -25.55 12.58
CA ALA A 110 20.82 -24.51 11.56
C ALA A 110 21.36 -25.07 10.22
N THR A 111 22.31 -25.99 10.27
CA THR A 111 22.86 -26.63 9.07
C THR A 111 21.80 -27.51 8.39
N TYR A 112 21.01 -28.26 9.15
CA TYR A 112 19.93 -29.08 8.64
C TYR A 112 18.76 -28.27 8.08
N SER A 113 18.39 -27.14 8.69
CA SER A 113 17.32 -26.28 8.16
C SER A 113 17.72 -25.67 6.81
N ILE A 114 18.98 -25.21 6.67
CA ILE A 114 19.51 -24.67 5.42
C ILE A 114 19.50 -25.73 4.29
N ALA A 115 19.87 -26.98 4.60
CA ALA A 115 19.92 -28.06 3.62
C ALA A 115 18.53 -28.54 3.17
N LYS A 116 17.53 -28.51 4.07
CA LYS A 116 16.16 -28.97 3.77
C LYS A 116 15.32 -27.90 3.06
N GLU A 117 15.60 -26.63 3.30
CA GLU A 117 14.87 -25.47 2.77
C GLU A 117 15.60 -24.77 1.62
N GLY A 118 16.40 -25.49 0.82
CA GLY A 118 17.23 -24.97 -0.29
C GLY A 118 16.53 -24.09 -1.36
N HIS A 119 15.27 -23.71 -1.20
CA HIS A 119 14.55 -22.72 -2.01
C HIS A 119 13.79 -21.64 -1.20
N GLU A 120 13.73 -21.71 0.13
CA GLU A 120 13.01 -20.73 0.96
C GLU A 120 13.82 -20.47 2.23
N GLY A 121 14.92 -19.71 2.07
CA GLY A 121 15.80 -19.38 3.17
C GLY A 121 15.01 -18.75 4.33
N VAL A 122 15.00 -19.42 5.49
CA VAL A 122 14.68 -18.78 6.76
C VAL A 122 15.78 -17.77 7.03
N ILE A 123 15.57 -16.55 6.53
CA ILE A 123 16.48 -15.44 6.74
C ILE A 123 16.40 -15.08 8.22
N ILE A 124 17.42 -15.49 8.96
CA ILE A 124 17.78 -14.84 10.22
C ILE A 124 18.35 -13.47 9.81
N SER A 125 17.48 -12.54 9.41
CA SER A 125 17.82 -11.13 9.20
C SER A 125 17.03 -10.30 10.20
N VAL A 126 17.36 -10.49 11.47
CA VAL A 126 17.23 -9.41 12.45
C VAL A 126 18.65 -8.89 12.67
N GLY A 127 19.16 -8.10 11.72
CA GLY A 127 20.37 -7.29 11.91
C GLY A 127 21.64 -7.62 11.11
N ALA A 128 21.64 -8.58 10.18
CA ALA A 128 22.79 -8.77 9.27
C ALA A 128 22.54 -8.09 7.91
N PRO A 129 23.42 -7.19 7.43
CA PRO A 129 23.25 -6.58 6.12
C PRO A 129 23.32 -7.67 5.03
N VAL A 130 22.46 -7.50 4.05
CA VAL A 130 22.42 -8.22 2.77
C VAL A 130 23.83 -8.47 2.25
N SER A 131 24.29 -9.73 2.27
CA SER A 131 25.09 -10.38 1.20
C SER A 131 25.82 -11.62 1.73
N VAL A 132 25.15 -12.78 1.71
CA VAL A 132 25.87 -14.04 1.48
C VAL A 132 25.03 -14.87 0.52
N ALA A 133 25.14 -14.54 -0.77
CA ALA A 133 24.86 -15.52 -1.80
C ALA A 133 26.00 -16.55 -1.74
N VAL A 134 25.74 -17.70 -1.14
CA VAL A 134 26.64 -18.86 -1.23
C VAL A 134 26.57 -19.37 -2.66
N ASP A 135 27.62 -19.12 -3.43
CA ASP A 135 27.84 -19.79 -4.72
C ASP A 135 28.26 -21.24 -4.44
N PRO A 136 27.46 -22.25 -4.84
CA PRO A 136 27.73 -23.64 -4.51
C PRO A 136 28.92 -24.26 -5.27
N ASN A 137 29.63 -23.50 -6.12
CA ASN A 137 30.70 -24.02 -6.97
C ASN A 137 32.10 -23.44 -6.68
N ARG A 138 32.27 -22.65 -5.61
CA ARG A 138 33.59 -22.09 -5.27
C ARG A 138 34.45 -23.14 -4.55
N ARG A 139 35.38 -23.76 -5.29
CA ARG A 139 36.44 -24.62 -4.72
C ARG A 139 37.37 -23.79 -3.83
N PRO A 140 37.86 -24.33 -2.69
CA PRO A 140 38.84 -23.64 -1.87
C PRO A 140 40.17 -23.59 -2.63
N SER A 141 40.66 -22.38 -2.89
CA SER A 141 42.06 -22.19 -3.29
C SER A 141 42.93 -22.51 -2.09
N ALA A 142 43.77 -23.53 -2.23
CA ALA A 142 44.83 -23.83 -1.30
C ALA A 142 45.85 -22.68 -1.30
N GLU A 143 46.20 -22.20 -0.11
CA GLU A 143 47.47 -21.56 0.19
C GLU A 143 47.91 -22.01 1.59
#